data_AF-A0A933QGG5-F1
#
_entry.id   AF-A0A933QGG5-F1
#
_cell.length_a   1.000
_cell.length_b   1.000
_cell.length_c   1.000
_cell.angle_alpha   90.00
_cell.angle_beta   90.00
_cell.angle_gamma   90.00
#
_symmetry.space_group_name_H-M   'P 1'
#
loop_
_entity.id
_entity.type
_entity.pdbx_description
1 polymer ?
#
loop_
_entity_poly.entity_id
_entity_poly.type
_entity_poly.pdbx_seq_one_letter_code
_entity_poly.pdbx_strand_id
1 'polypeptide(L)'
;MSLNNRYDFVLLFDVKDGNPNGDPDAGNLPRLDAETGNGLVTDVSLKRKVRNYVGISRGEQPPFEIYVKEKAVLTNQQEKAYLALGLDPKGADGKRKGGDDVGAARDWMCKNFYD
;
A
#
# COMPACT_ATOMS: atom_id res chain seq x y z
N MET A 1 12.41 12.83 7.59
CA MET A 1 11.74 13.82 8.48
C MET A 1 10.51 13.13 9.02
N SER A 2 10.43 12.90 10.32
CA SER A 2 9.24 12.32 10.96
C SER A 2 8.24 13.42 11.29
N LEU A 3 6.97 13.08 11.41
CA LEU A 3 5.94 14.00 11.89
C LEU A 3 6.13 14.24 13.39
N ASN A 4 6.04 15.50 13.83
CA ASN A 4 6.18 15.88 15.26
C ASN A 4 4.84 15.97 15.98
N ASN A 5 3.72 15.95 15.24
CA ASN A 5 2.37 16.08 15.79
C ASN A 5 1.49 14.92 15.32
N ARG A 6 0.49 14.58 16.14
CA ARG A 6 -0.63 13.75 15.73
C ARG A 6 -1.61 14.59 14.93
N TYR A 7 -2.12 14.02 13.83
CA TYR A 7 -3.15 14.64 13.01
C TYR A 7 -4.35 13.71 12.94
N ASP A 8 -5.53 14.24 13.25
CA ASP A 8 -6.81 13.59 13.02
C ASP A 8 -7.57 14.42 11.98
N PHE A 9 -8.32 13.76 11.10
CA PHE A 9 -9.09 14.43 10.05
C PHE A 9 -10.39 13.70 9.77
N VAL A 10 -11.39 14.46 9.30
CA VAL A 10 -12.64 13.93 8.78
C VAL A 10 -12.68 14.22 7.29
N LEU A 11 -12.84 13.18 6.48
CA LEU A 11 -13.02 13.30 5.04
C LEU A 11 -14.50 13.12 4.70
N LEU A 12 -15.11 14.15 4.14
CA LEU A 12 -16.45 14.08 3.57
C LEU A 12 -16.31 14.02 2.05
N PHE A 13 -17.00 13.07 1.43
CA PHE A 13 -17.13 12.95 -0.01
C PHE A 13 -18.52 12.40 -0.34
N ASP A 14 -19.02 12.71 -1.53
CA ASP A 14 -20.28 12.19 -2.05
C ASP A 14 -20.07 11.36 -3.31
N VAL A 15 -21.13 10.68 -3.72
CA VAL A 15 -21.20 9.95 -4.97
C VAL A 15 -22.60 10.17 -5.54
N LYS A 16 -22.68 10.40 -6.84
CA LYS A 16 -23.94 10.55 -7.56
C LYS A 16 -23.98 9.51 -8.67
N ASP A 17 -25.11 8.78 -8.75
CA ASP A 17 -25.39 7.79 -9.79
C ASP A 17 -24.24 6.78 -10.00
N GLY A 18 -23.61 6.34 -8.90
CA GLY A 18 -22.42 5.50 -8.94
C GLY A 18 -22.27 4.55 -7.74
N ASN A 19 -21.28 3.65 -7.83
CA ASN A 19 -20.95 2.69 -6.77
C ASN A 19 -19.56 3.02 -6.18
N PRO A 20 -19.49 3.60 -4.96
CA PRO A 20 -18.22 4.04 -4.38
C PRO A 20 -17.35 2.86 -3.91
N ASN A 21 -17.99 1.74 -3.54
CA ASN A 21 -17.33 0.53 -3.07
C ASN A 21 -18.28 -0.67 -3.21
N GLY A 22 -18.04 -1.51 -4.21
CA GLY A 22 -18.80 -2.74 -4.41
C GLY A 22 -18.45 -3.83 -3.39
N ASP A 23 -19.45 -4.68 -3.11
CA ASP A 23 -19.34 -5.88 -2.30
C ASP A 23 -19.13 -7.12 -3.19
N PRO A 24 -17.99 -7.82 -3.11
CA PRO A 24 -17.75 -9.03 -3.88
C PRO A 24 -18.70 -10.18 -3.51
N ASP A 25 -19.24 -10.20 -2.29
CA ASP A 25 -20.13 -11.25 -1.80
C ASP A 25 -21.60 -10.97 -2.12
N ALA A 26 -21.93 -9.71 -2.42
CA ALA A 26 -23.29 -9.28 -2.81
C ALA A 26 -23.36 -8.85 -4.27
N GLY A 27 -22.66 -9.56 -5.18
CA GLY A 27 -22.78 -9.34 -6.62
C GLY A 27 -22.37 -7.93 -7.08
N ASN A 28 -21.39 -7.33 -6.40
CA ASN A 28 -20.89 -5.98 -6.64
C ASN A 28 -21.90 -4.85 -6.37
N LEU A 29 -22.96 -5.10 -5.60
CA LEU A 29 -23.81 -4.02 -5.04
C LEU A 29 -22.99 -3.11 -4.11
N PRO A 30 -23.40 -1.85 -3.89
CA PRO A 30 -22.77 -1.01 -2.87
C PRO A 30 -22.79 -1.71 -1.51
N ARG A 31 -21.65 -1.68 -0.81
CA ARG A 31 -21.56 -2.25 0.54
C ARG A 31 -22.50 -1.52 1.50
N LEU A 32 -23.07 -2.28 2.42
CA LEU A 32 -24.01 -1.79 3.42
C LEU A 32 -23.67 -2.41 4.78
N ASP A 33 -23.71 -1.59 5.82
CA ASP A 33 -23.59 -2.03 7.20
C ASP A 33 -24.90 -2.68 7.65
N ALA A 34 -24.84 -3.96 8.03
CA ALA A 34 -26.02 -4.78 8.29
C ALA A 34 -26.81 -4.36 9.54
N GLU A 35 -26.17 -3.68 10.50
CA GLU A 35 -26.83 -3.26 11.75
C GLU A 35 -27.55 -1.92 11.59
N THR A 36 -26.92 -0.99 10.86
CA THR A 36 -27.40 0.40 10.74
C THR A 36 -28.12 0.70 9.43
N GLY A 37 -27.91 -0.11 8.39
CA GLY A 37 -28.45 0.13 7.04
C GLY A 37 -27.70 1.20 6.25
N ASN A 38 -26.63 1.79 6.79
CA ASN A 38 -25.86 2.82 6.10
C ASN A 38 -24.92 2.23 5.05
N GLY A 39 -24.69 2.96 3.97
CA GLY A 39 -23.66 2.61 2.99
C GLY A 39 -22.26 2.59 3.62
N LEU A 40 -21.44 1.61 3.25
CA LEU A 40 -20.09 1.41 3.78
C LEU A 40 -19.05 1.61 2.67
N VAL A 41 -17.98 2.34 2.97
CA VAL A 41 -16.76 2.34 2.15
C VAL A 41 -15.61 1.88 3.04
N THR A 42 -14.96 0.79 2.66
CA THR A 42 -13.89 0.21 3.46
C THR A 42 -12.64 1.10 3.45
N ASP A 43 -11.88 1.03 4.52
CA ASP A 43 -10.60 1.73 4.64
C ASP A 43 -9.62 1.31 3.53
N VAL A 44 -9.60 0.02 3.16
CA VAL A 44 -8.76 -0.49 2.07
C VAL A 44 -9.15 0.10 0.70
N SER A 45 -10.44 0.39 0.47
CA SER A 45 -10.90 1.08 -0.75
C SER A 45 -10.31 2.50 -0.84
N LEU A 46 -10.40 3.27 0.25
CA LEU A 46 -9.83 4.63 0.30
C LEU A 46 -8.30 4.61 0.22
N LYS A 47 -7.63 3.71 0.96
CA LYS A 47 -6.18 3.53 0.90
C LYS A 47 -5.70 3.20 -0.52
N ARG A 48 -6.47 2.40 -1.29
CA ARG A 48 -6.17 2.12 -2.70
C ARG A 48 -6.27 3.39 -3.57
N LYS A 49 -7.30 4.23 -3.37
CA LYS A 49 -7.44 5.51 -4.10
C LYS A 49 -6.28 6.46 -3.80
N VAL A 50 -5.85 6.57 -2.54
CA VAL A 50 -4.68 7.37 -2.14
C VAL A 50 -3.42 6.85 -2.83
N ARG A 51 -3.14 5.54 -2.78
CA ARG A 51 -1.99 4.95 -3.49
C ARG A 51 -2.00 5.24 -4.98
N ASN A 52 -3.14 5.04 -5.65
CA ASN A 52 -3.29 5.31 -7.07
C ASN A 52 -3.00 6.78 -7.40
N TYR A 53 -3.57 7.70 -6.62
CA TYR A 53 -3.31 9.13 -6.77
C TYR A 53 -1.83 9.47 -6.62
N VAL A 54 -1.16 8.95 -5.59
CA VAL A 54 0.27 9.18 -5.38
C VAL A 54 1.10 8.60 -6.53
N GLY A 55 0.84 7.36 -6.95
CA GLY A 55 1.54 6.73 -8.07
C GLY A 55 1.42 7.54 -9.37
N ILE A 56 0.20 7.97 -9.72
CA ILE A 56 -0.06 8.78 -10.93
C ILE A 56 0.60 10.16 -10.81
N SER A 57 0.39 10.87 -9.70
CA SER A 57 0.88 12.25 -9.53
C SER A 57 2.40 12.35 -9.36
N ARG A 58 3.06 11.27 -8.95
CA ARG A 58 4.51 11.22 -8.72
C ARG A 58 5.28 10.39 -9.76
N GLY A 59 4.60 9.91 -10.81
CA GLY A 59 5.22 9.17 -11.92
C GLY A 59 5.81 7.81 -11.52
N GLU A 60 5.31 7.22 -10.43
CA GLU A 60 5.78 5.96 -9.85
C GLU A 60 7.31 5.89 -9.61
N GLN A 61 7.94 7.00 -9.24
CA GLN A 61 9.37 7.05 -8.93
C GLN A 61 9.63 7.16 -7.42
N PRO A 62 10.75 6.61 -6.91
CA PRO A 62 11.21 6.89 -5.55
C PRO A 62 11.30 8.40 -5.26
N PRO A 63 10.91 8.86 -4.05
CA PRO A 63 10.49 8.08 -2.87
C PRO A 63 8.98 7.72 -2.86
N PHE A 64 8.27 7.93 -3.96
CA PHE A 64 6.82 7.78 -4.07
C PHE A 64 6.40 6.58 -4.92
N GLU A 65 7.29 5.60 -5.11
CA GLU A 65 6.91 4.36 -5.75
C GLU A 65 5.84 3.65 -4.88
N ILE A 66 4.87 2.98 -5.51
CA ILE A 66 3.87 2.19 -4.78
C ILE A 66 4.33 0.74 -4.70
N TYR A 67 4.38 0.19 -3.50
CA TYR A 67 4.82 -1.18 -3.24
C TYR A 67 3.74 -2.19 -3.60
N VAL A 68 2.49 -1.95 -3.16
CA VAL A 68 1.38 -2.87 -3.41
C VAL A 68 0.62 -2.48 -4.66
N LYS A 69 1.05 -2.99 -5.82
CA LYS A 69 0.43 -2.73 -7.14
C LYS A 69 -0.23 -3.99 -7.73
N GLU A 70 -1.16 -3.78 -8.66
CA GLU A 70 -1.72 -4.86 -9.46
C GLU A 70 -0.60 -5.54 -10.26
N LYS A 71 -0.61 -6.88 -10.34
CA LYS A 71 0.37 -7.71 -11.06
C LYS A 71 1.82 -7.62 -10.57
N ALA A 72 2.10 -6.89 -9.49
CA ALA A 72 3.43 -6.83 -8.91
C ALA A 72 3.72 -8.08 -8.07
N VAL A 73 4.94 -8.61 -8.21
CA VAL A 73 5.46 -9.67 -7.35
C VAL A 73 6.26 -9.01 -6.23
N LEU A 74 5.72 -9.03 -5.01
CA LEU A 74 6.35 -8.38 -3.84
C LEU A 74 7.77 -8.90 -3.58
N THR A 75 8.02 -10.17 -3.88
CA THR A 75 9.34 -10.78 -3.77
C THR A 75 10.39 -10.03 -4.59
N ASN A 76 10.09 -9.71 -5.84
CA ASN A 76 11.01 -9.01 -6.73
C ASN A 76 11.26 -7.56 -6.25
N GLN A 77 10.25 -6.93 -5.64
CA GLN A 77 10.40 -5.59 -5.07
C GLN A 77 11.30 -5.60 -3.83
N GLN A 78 11.18 -6.62 -2.98
CA GLN A 78 12.06 -6.79 -1.82
C GLN A 78 13.50 -7.04 -2.25
N GLU A 79 13.72 -7.84 -3.30
CA GLU A 79 15.06 -8.12 -3.83
C GLU A 79 15.80 -6.84 -4.28
N LYS A 80 15.09 -5.83 -4.80
CA LYS A 80 15.68 -4.52 -5.14
C LYS A 80 16.41 -3.90 -3.95
N ALA A 81 15.87 -4.01 -2.74
CA ALA A 81 16.48 -3.44 -1.54
C ALA A 81 17.82 -4.11 -1.20
N TYR A 82 17.86 -5.44 -1.25
CA TYR A 82 19.08 -6.21 -0.99
C TYR A 82 20.14 -5.92 -2.06
N LEU A 83 19.77 -5.93 -3.33
CA LEU A 83 20.68 -5.60 -4.43
C LEU A 83 21.22 -4.16 -4.34
N ALA A 84 20.37 -3.20 -4.00
CA ALA A 84 20.77 -1.80 -3.84
C ALA A 84 21.73 -1.56 -2.66
N LEU A 85 21.69 -2.44 -1.65
CA LEU A 85 22.58 -2.43 -0.49
C LEU A 85 23.83 -3.31 -0.67
N GLY A 86 23.98 -3.97 -1.82
CA GLY A 86 25.09 -4.92 -2.06
C GLY A 86 25.00 -6.20 -1.23
N LEU A 87 23.80 -6.56 -0.78
CA LEU A 87 23.53 -7.74 0.04
C LEU A 87 23.00 -8.89 -0.83
N ASP A 88 23.22 -10.13 -0.40
CA ASP A 88 22.63 -11.29 -1.06
C ASP A 88 21.15 -11.42 -0.68
N PRO A 89 20.20 -11.32 -1.64
CA PRO A 89 18.78 -11.55 -1.38
C PRO A 89 18.46 -12.98 -0.95
N LYS A 90 19.36 -13.94 -1.24
CA LYS A 90 19.26 -15.34 -0.82
C LYS A 90 20.23 -15.56 0.35
N GLY A 91 19.74 -16.20 1.43
CA GLY A 91 20.62 -16.66 2.49
C GLY A 91 21.47 -17.84 2.04
N ALA A 92 22.46 -18.23 2.86
CA ALA A 92 23.38 -19.33 2.57
C ALA A 92 22.67 -20.66 2.21
N ASP A 93 21.44 -20.87 2.69
CA ASP A 93 20.61 -22.06 2.43
C ASP A 93 19.61 -21.89 1.27
N GLY A 94 19.72 -20.80 0.48
CA GLY A 94 18.78 -20.46 -0.59
C GLY A 94 17.41 -19.94 -0.11
N LYS A 95 17.21 -19.82 1.22
CA LYS A 95 16.03 -19.19 1.84
C LYS A 95 16.29 -17.72 2.15
N ARG A 96 15.26 -16.88 2.17
CA ARG A 96 15.40 -15.48 2.58
C ARG A 96 16.07 -15.37 3.95
N LYS A 97 17.13 -14.58 4.01
CA LYS A 97 17.88 -14.31 5.24
C LYS A 97 17.02 -13.43 6.16
N GLY A 98 16.51 -14.01 7.25
CA GLY A 98 16.15 -13.23 8.44
C GLY A 98 17.45 -12.93 9.20
N GLY A 99 17.65 -11.69 9.67
CA GLY A 99 18.88 -11.30 10.38
C GLY A 99 19.15 -9.81 10.34
N ASP A 100 20.39 -9.42 10.64
CA ASP A 100 20.83 -8.01 10.80
C ASP A 100 20.54 -7.13 9.56
N ASP A 101 20.57 -7.75 8.38
CA ASP A 101 20.35 -7.11 7.08
C ASP A 101 18.89 -6.65 6.85
N VAL A 102 17.93 -7.24 7.55
CA VAL A 102 16.49 -6.96 7.36
C VAL A 102 16.16 -5.51 7.74
N GLY A 103 16.83 -4.97 8.77
CA GLY A 103 16.63 -3.58 9.20
C GLY A 103 17.02 -2.60 8.11
N ALA A 104 18.21 -2.76 7.54
CA ALA A 104 18.71 -1.91 6.47
C ALA A 104 17.85 -2.02 5.19
N ALA A 105 17.46 -3.25 4.81
CA ALA A 105 16.56 -3.47 3.69
C ALA A 105 15.20 -2.80 3.91
N ARG A 106 14.60 -2.92 5.10
CA ARG A 106 13.35 -2.25 5.44
C ARG A 106 13.48 -0.73 5.36
N ASP A 107 14.55 -0.17 5.91
CA ASP A 107 14.77 1.28 5.88
C ASP A 107 14.96 1.78 4.44
N TRP A 108 15.61 1.00 3.59
CA TRP A 108 15.68 1.27 2.15
C TRP A 108 14.28 1.23 1.51
N MET A 109 13.48 0.20 1.80
CA MET A 109 12.11 0.10 1.30
C MET A 109 11.26 1.31 1.69
N CYS A 110 11.28 1.72 2.97
CA CYS A 110 10.54 2.89 3.46
C CYS A 110 11.03 4.23 2.89
N LYS A 111 12.26 4.30 2.36
CA LYS A 111 12.77 5.49 1.67
C LYS A 111 12.34 5.55 0.20
N ASN A 112 11.99 4.43 -0.41
CA ASN A 112 11.70 4.34 -1.84
C ASN A 112 10.21 4.16 -2.14
N PHE A 113 9.46 3.52 -1.24
CA PHE A 113 8.04 3.28 -1.36
C PHE A 113 7.21 4.13 -0.40
N TYR A 114 6.08 4.64 -0.88
CA TYR A 114 5.20 5.51 -0.12
C TYR A 114 4.27 4.75 0.86
N ASP A 115 3.80 3.55 0.48
CA ASP A 115 2.79 2.77 1.19
C ASP A 115 3.33 1.55 1.93
#